data_AF-A0A3A4YYL1-F1
#
_entry.id   AF-A0A3A4YYL1-F1
#
_cell.length_a   1.000
_cell.length_b   1.000
_cell.length_c   1.000
_cell.angle_alpha   90.00
_cell.angle_beta   90.00
_cell.angle_gamma   90.00
#
_symmetry.space_group_name_H-M   'P 1'
#
loop_
_entity.id
_entity.type
_entity.pdbx_description
1 polymer ?
#
loop_
_entity_poly.entity_id
_entity_poly.type
_entity_poly.pdbx_seq_one_letter_code
_entity_poly.pdbx_strand_id
1 'polypeptide(L)' 'MKSSLTIIGGFVLRLIHKAENLDRVKEQRYLEIIRDESGKLDNMITNFLEFARIQTGRLKLNLAAISLDKELIELCEAY' A
#
# COMPACT_ATOMS: atom_id res chain seq x y z
N MET A 1 -1.31 9.89 0.40
CA MET A 1 -1.90 9.67 1.73
C MET A 1 -3.29 10.29 1.86
N LYS A 2 -3.45 11.63 1.87
CA LYS A 2 -4.76 12.29 2.03
C LYS A 2 -5.80 11.85 0.98
N SER A 3 -5.39 11.75 -0.29
CA SER A 3 -6.26 11.28 -1.38
C SER A 3 -6.80 9.87 -1.12
N SER A 4 -5.92 8.88 -0.86
CA SER A 4 -6.34 7.50 -0.52
C SER A 4 -7.27 7.45 0.68
N LEU A 5 -6.98 8.21 1.74
CA LEU A 5 -7.85 8.28 2.91
C LEU A 5 -9.24 8.86 2.58
N THR A 6 -9.30 9.92 1.78
CA THR A 6 -10.57 10.50 1.31
C THR A 6 -11.36 9.50 0.47
N ILE A 7 -10.71 8.73 -0.39
CA ILE A 7 -11.35 7.71 -1.23
C ILE A 7 -11.91 6.58 -0.35
N ILE A 8 -11.12 6.04 0.58
CA ILE A 8 -11.55 5.01 1.53
C ILE A 8 -12.79 5.49 2.29
N GLY A 9 -12.70 6.66 2.93
CA GLY A 9 -13.82 7.22 3.69
C GLY A 9 -15.06 7.44 2.83
N GLY A 10 -14.89 7.92 1.60
CA GLY A 10 -15.99 8.15 0.66
C GLY A 10 -16.72 6.87 0.27
N PHE A 11 -16.01 5.77 0.02
CA PHE A 11 -16.63 4.48 -0.32
C PHE A 11 -17.23 3.78 0.91
N VAL A 12 -16.59 3.87 2.08
CA VAL A 12 -17.16 3.40 3.35
C VAL A 12 -18.50 4.10 3.63
N LEU A 13 -18.55 5.43 3.48
CA LEU A 13 -19.79 6.19 3.69
C LEU A 13 -20.90 5.77 2.72
N ARG A 14 -20.55 5.49 1.46
CA ARG A 14 -21.51 4.99 0.45
C ARG A 14 -22.03 3.60 0.81
N LEU A 15 -21.19 2.72 1.31
CA LEU A 15 -21.61 1.39 1.78
C LEU A 15 -22.56 1.52 2.97
N ILE A 16 -22.24 2.35 3.96
CA ILE A 16 -23.09 2.55 5.15
C ILE A 16 -24.44 3.17 4.80
N HIS A 17 -24.47 4.18 3.92
CA HIS A 17 -25.70 4.96 3.66
C HIS A 17 -26.52 4.50 2.44
N LYS A 18 -25.98 3.66 1.56
CA LYS A 18 -26.69 3.17 0.36
C LYS A 18 -26.78 1.65 0.26
N ALA A 19 -26.47 0.91 1.33
CA ALA A 19 -26.49 -0.55 1.36
C ALA A 19 -27.82 -1.15 0.85
N GLU A 20 -28.98 -0.58 1.22
CA GLU A 20 -30.29 -1.14 0.84
C GLU A 20 -30.61 -1.07 -0.66
N ASN A 21 -29.91 -0.22 -1.42
CA ASN A 21 -30.12 -0.02 -2.86
C ASN A 21 -28.88 -0.39 -3.70
N LEU A 22 -27.88 -1.04 -3.09
CA LEU A 22 -26.65 -1.39 -3.77
C LEU A 22 -26.71 -2.84 -4.25
N ASP A 23 -26.60 -3.01 -5.57
CA ASP A 23 -26.40 -4.35 -6.13
C ASP A 23 -25.05 -4.91 -5.65
N ARG A 24 -24.99 -6.23 -5.45
CA ARG A 24 -23.81 -6.96 -4.95
C ARG A 24 -22.57 -6.70 -5.79
N VAL A 25 -22.71 -6.51 -7.11
CA VAL A 25 -21.58 -6.20 -7.99
C VAL A 25 -20.96 -4.85 -7.63
N LYS A 26 -21.78 -3.84 -7.33
CA LYS A 26 -21.29 -2.52 -6.93
C LYS A 26 -20.71 -2.52 -5.52
N GLU A 27 -21.32 -3.28 -4.61
CA GLU A 27 -20.81 -3.48 -3.25
C GLU A 27 -19.41 -4.07 -3.28
N GLN A 28 -19.24 -5.18 -4.01
CA GLN A 28 -17.94 -5.83 -4.19
C GLN A 28 -16.91 -4.86 -4.79
N ARG A 29 -17.31 -4.07 -5.80
CA ARG A 29 -16.42 -3.09 -6.42
C ARG A 29 -15.97 -2.01 -5.44
N TYR A 30 -16.85 -1.56 -4.55
CA TYR A 30 -16.48 -0.56 -3.54
C TYR A 30 -15.51 -1.13 -2.51
N LEU A 31 -15.71 -2.39 -2.09
CA LEU A 31 -14.81 -3.09 -1.19
C LEU A 31 -13.42 -3.29 -1.82
N GLU A 32 -13.35 -3.62 -3.11
CA GLU A 32 -12.09 -3.70 -3.86
C GLU A 32 -11.34 -2.35 -3.85
N ILE A 33 -12.05 -1.26 -4.12
CA ILE A 33 -11.44 0.08 -4.11
C ILE A 33 -10.90 0.43 -2.71
N ILE A 34 -11.66 0.11 -1.66
CA ILE A 34 -11.22 0.34 -0.27
C ILE A 34 -9.95 -0.47 0.02
N ARG A 35 -9.91 -1.75 -0.35
CA ARG A 35 -8.75 -2.63 -0.14
C ARG A 35 -7.53 -2.09 -0.88
N ASP A 36 -7.69 -1.74 -2.15
CA ASP A 36 -6.58 -1.29 -3.00
C ASP A 36 -6.02 0.06 -2.50
N GLU A 37 -6.87 1.01 -2.10
CA GLU A 37 -6.42 2.28 -1.51
C GLU A 37 -5.80 2.11 -0.12
N SER A 38 -6.26 1.14 0.66
CA SER A 38 -5.64 0.81 1.95
C SER A 38 -4.23 0.26 1.75
N GLY A 39 -4.02 -0.62 0.76
CA GLY A 39 -2.69 -1.11 0.40
C GLY A 39 -1.77 0.00 -0.12
N LYS A 40 -2.27 0.93 -0.94
CA LYS A 40 -1.49 2.11 -1.36
C LYS A 40 -1.10 2.99 -0.18
N LEU A 41 -1.99 3.19 0.77
CA LEU A 41 -1.71 4.00 1.96
C LEU A 41 -0.63 3.35 2.83
N ASP A 42 -0.69 2.03 3.02
CA ASP A 42 0.31 1.26 3.75
C ASP A 42 1.70 1.39 3.11
N ASN A 43 1.79 1.18 1.80
CA ASN A 43 3.04 1.36 1.04
C ASN A 43 3.61 2.79 1.19
N MET A 44 2.75 3.81 1.13
CA MET A 44 3.18 5.20 1.34
C MET A 44 3.72 5.45 2.74
N ILE A 45 3.09 4.86 3.78
CA ILE A 45 3.54 4.98 5.16
C ILE A 45 4.89 4.27 5.34
N THR A 46 5.03 3.07 4.81
CA THR A 46 6.27 2.29 4.85
C THR A 46 7.42 3.06 4.20
N ASN A 47 7.24 3.56 2.98
CA ASN A 47 8.24 4.36 2.28
C ASN A 47 8.62 5.63 3.05
N PHE A 48 7.63 6.29 3.66
CA PHE A 48 7.89 7.48 4.48
C PHE A 48 8.72 7.16 5.73
N LEU A 49 8.42 6.06 6.42
CA LEU A 49 9.18 5.63 7.61
C LEU A 49 10.61 5.22 7.26
N GLU A 50 10.80 4.53 6.13
CA GLU A 50 12.13 4.22 5.61
C GLU A 50 12.92 5.48 5.30
N PHE A 51 12.32 6.43 4.59
CA PHE A 51 12.93 7.72 4.31
C PHE A 51 13.32 8.48 5.59
N ALA A 52 12.45 8.52 6.59
CA ALA A 52 12.73 9.18 7.87
C ALA A 52 13.89 8.51 8.63
N ARG A 53 14.01 7.18 8.58
CA ARG A 53 15.16 6.45 9.15
C ARG A 53 16.47 6.82 8.46
N ILE A 54 16.45 6.98 7.14
CA ILE A 54 17.60 7.42 6.35
C ILE A 54 18.00 8.85 6.77
N GLN A 55 17.06 9.80 6.78
CA GLN A 55 17.34 11.20 7.13
C GLN A 55 17.90 11.36 8.55
N THR A 56 17.44 10.56 9.49
CA THR A 56 17.87 10.63 10.89
C THR A 56 19.17 9.86 11.17
N GLY A 57 19.79 9.25 10.15
CA GLY A 57 20.97 8.40 10.31
C GLY A 57 20.71 7.12 11.10
N ARG A 58 19.44 6.73 11.25
CA ARG A 58 19.00 5.55 12.01
C ARG A 58 18.75 4.33 11.12
N LEU A 59 19.27 4.34 9.89
CA LEU A 59 19.21 3.18 9.03
C LEU A 59 20.11 2.08 9.61
N LYS A 60 19.50 1.01 10.12
CA LYS A 60 20.23 -0.16 10.61
C LYS A 60 20.62 -1.03 9.42
N LEU A 61 21.90 -1.04 9.08
CA LEU A 61 22.46 -1.94 8.06
C LEU A 61 22.58 -3.35 8.64
N ASN A 62 21.99 -4.33 7.97
CA ASN A 62 22.18 -5.74 8.26
C ASN A 62 23.22 -6.30 7.29
N LEU A 63 24.50 -6.05 7.59
CA LEU A 63 25.60 -6.48 6.73
C LEU A 63 25.73 -8.01 6.77
N ALA A 64 25.75 -8.63 5.60
CA ALA A 64 25.96 -10.06 5.41
C ALA A 64 26.79 -10.30 4.14
N ALA A 65 27.43 -11.47 4.03
CA ALA A 65 28.04 -11.88 2.78
C ALA A 65 26.94 -12.28 1.79
N ILE A 66 26.88 -11.61 0.65
CA ILE A 66 25.84 -11.81 -0.38
C ILE A 66 26.54 -12.11 -1.73
N SER A 67 25.95 -12.97 -2.56
CA SER A 67 26.42 -13.17 -3.94
C SER A 67 25.76 -12.13 -4.82
N LEU A 68 26.57 -11.19 -5.32
CA LEU A 68 26.07 -10.12 -6.20
C LEU A 68 25.41 -10.69 -7.46
N ASP A 69 25.94 -11.78 -8.01
CA ASP A 69 25.44 -12.42 -9.23
C ASP A 69 23.99 -12.91 -9.04
N LYS A 70 23.69 -13.52 -7.89
CA LYS A 70 22.34 -14.00 -7.57
C LYS A 70 21.34 -12.86 -7.44
N GLU A 71 21.72 -11.80 -6.72
CA GLU A 71 20.86 -10.64 -6.49
C GLU A 71 20.52 -9.91 -7.78
N LEU A 72 21.47 -9.83 -8.71
CA LEU A 72 21.23 -9.24 -10.04
C LEU A 72 20.29 -10.10 -10.87
N ILE A 73 20.42 -11.43 -10.83
CA ILE A 73 19.49 -12.34 -11.52
C ILE A 73 18.08 -12.19 -10.94
N GLU A 74 17.94 -12.23 -9.62
CA GLU A 74 16.64 -12.06 -8.95
C GLU A 74 15.99 -10.71 -9.29
N LEU A 75 16.78 -9.63 -9.34
CA LEU A 75 16.30 -8.31 -9.73
C LEU A 75 15.82 -8.27 -11.19
N CYS A 76 16.55 -8.93 -12.11
CA CYS A 76 16.16 -9.02 -13.52
C CYS A 76 14.92 -9.90 -13.75
N GLU A 77 14.64 -10.87 -12.89
CA GLU A 77 13.42 -11.68 -12.98
C GLU A 77 12.18 -10.97 -12.41
N ALA A 78 12.38 -10.05 -11.47
CA ALA A 78 11.31 -9.31 -10.81
C ALA A 78 10.75 -8.14 -11.65
N TYR A 79 11.44 -7.72 -12.73
CA TYR A 79 11.13 -6.57 -13.58
C TYR A 79 11.06 -6.93 -15.06
#